data_AF-X1QPU3-F1
#
_entry.id   AF-X1QPU3-F1
#
_cell.length_a   1.000
_cell.length_b   1.000
_cell.length_c   1.000
_cell.angle_alpha   90.00
_cell.angle_beta   90.00
_cell.angle_gamma   90.00
#
_symmetry.space_group_name_H-M   'P 1'
#
loop_
_entity.id
_entity.type
_entity.pdbx_description
1 polymer ?
#
loop_
_entity_poly.entity_id
_entity_poly.type
_entity_poly.pdbx_seq_one_letter_code
_entity_poly.pdbx_strand_id
1 'polypeptide(L)'
;MAGKNLWEFSSAFGYEISQADMGDENLEEHEGREAVLKTLGDYLLFFANWRANLLLEFEPAYRSFWELYRESLPEGWSLGVVRLFEERYRGYKEEKVLLDFNDMLTRVLEEGLQPALDVLIFDEAQDSSPLQYKVLDFWLQGVKRHYLAGDPDQCIYQWMGTDPDILMERPCDKLTSLIQSYRVPVAVHRLATKIIRTTTGYRPRSAPGEVRDASIDEVLNRFVSLNGNTAFILVRNLYLLEGLVDELYYWGIPFENLRGSAPFRGKTATKIVIARKLFRGELVSAEDLWLFISKIPQKRYFLRGLKAKVQALAKEQPQLSVGLGEIKGSCLGTFLDDPIGALGLSPRNQAYFKRVIKRYGESILLEKPRVTIGTIHSVKGMEADYVAVCPDMSKKTWLGWQRLPDEEKRVWYVAATRAREGLLLIH
;
A
#
# COMPACT_ATOMS: atom_id res chain seq x y z
N MET A 1 2.70 -15.26 -11.19
CA MET A 1 3.89 -16.07 -11.59
C MET A 1 5.04 -15.98 -10.58
N ALA A 2 5.43 -14.78 -10.10
CA ALA A 2 6.57 -14.61 -9.19
C ALA A 2 6.54 -15.50 -7.93
N GLY A 3 5.47 -15.49 -7.14
CA GLY A 3 5.47 -16.30 -5.91
C GLY A 3 5.44 -17.81 -6.14
N LYS A 4 4.88 -18.31 -7.25
CA LYS A 4 4.94 -19.76 -7.56
C LYS A 4 6.40 -20.22 -7.64
N ASN A 5 7.24 -19.45 -8.30
CA ASN A 5 8.66 -19.76 -8.46
C ASN A 5 9.41 -19.68 -7.11
N LEU A 6 9.08 -18.70 -6.26
CA LEU A 6 9.70 -18.58 -4.94
C LEU A 6 9.29 -19.72 -4.00
N TRP A 7 8.04 -20.18 -4.11
CA TRP A 7 7.56 -21.36 -3.38
C TRP A 7 8.21 -22.66 -3.86
N GLU A 8 8.39 -22.82 -5.17
CA GLU A 8 9.12 -23.96 -5.72
C GLU A 8 10.57 -23.98 -5.22
N PHE A 9 11.26 -22.83 -5.23
CA PHE A 9 12.60 -22.69 -4.64
C PHE A 9 12.61 -23.04 -3.14
N SER A 10 11.71 -22.42 -2.37
CA SER A 10 11.53 -22.65 -0.94
C SER A 10 11.35 -24.14 -0.63
N SER A 11 10.49 -24.82 -1.39
CA SER A 11 10.19 -26.25 -1.24
C SER A 11 11.37 -27.14 -1.65
N ALA A 12 12.09 -26.79 -2.72
CA ALA A 12 13.21 -27.57 -3.24
C ALA A 12 14.43 -27.54 -2.31
N PHE A 13 14.71 -26.41 -1.67
CA PHE A 13 15.92 -26.22 -0.86
C PHE A 13 15.67 -26.14 0.65
N GLY A 14 14.41 -26.27 1.08
CA GLY A 14 14.03 -26.32 2.50
C GLY A 14 14.08 -24.98 3.22
N TYR A 15 13.93 -23.87 2.51
CA TYR A 15 13.87 -22.53 3.11
C TYR A 15 12.42 -22.13 3.32
N GLU A 16 11.96 -21.96 4.55
CA GLU A 16 10.65 -21.36 4.79
C GLU A 16 10.73 -19.87 4.46
N ILE A 17 9.99 -19.41 3.44
CA ILE A 17 9.91 -17.99 3.06
C ILE A 17 8.44 -17.59 3.16
N SER A 18 8.15 -16.58 3.98
CA SER A 18 6.81 -16.06 4.17
C SER A 18 6.26 -15.56 2.83
N GLN A 19 5.04 -15.95 2.51
CA GLN A 19 4.33 -15.49 1.32
C GLN A 19 3.99 -13.99 1.44
N ALA A 20 4.93 -13.12 1.11
CA ALA A 20 4.64 -11.84 0.50
C ALA A 20 4.86 -12.06 -1.01
N ASP A 21 3.89 -11.72 -1.86
CA ASP A 21 4.01 -11.71 -3.33
C ASP A 21 3.81 -13.05 -4.07
N MET A 22 2.97 -13.92 -3.51
CA MET A 22 2.27 -14.96 -4.29
C MET A 22 1.08 -14.33 -5.00
N GLY A 23 1.27 -13.92 -6.25
CA GLY A 23 0.21 -13.41 -7.13
C GLY A 23 -0.95 -14.41 -7.29
N ASP A 24 -1.90 -14.33 -6.36
CA ASP A 24 -3.21 -14.95 -6.38
C ASP A 24 -4.11 -14.09 -7.28
N GLU A 25 -4.79 -14.72 -8.24
CA GLU A 25 -5.78 -14.08 -9.10
C GLU A 25 -7.03 -13.60 -8.32
N ASN A 26 -7.12 -13.90 -7.01
CA ASN A 26 -8.02 -13.24 -6.07
C ASN A 26 -7.31 -12.06 -5.36
N LEU A 27 -7.15 -10.96 -6.09
CA LEU A 27 -6.63 -9.66 -5.63
C LEU A 27 -7.51 -8.95 -4.56
N GLU A 28 -8.19 -9.68 -3.67
CA GLU A 28 -9.03 -9.08 -2.61
C GLU A 28 -8.38 -9.08 -1.22
N GLU A 29 -7.28 -9.79 -0.94
CA GLU A 29 -6.78 -9.88 0.46
C GLU A 29 -5.27 -9.75 0.75
N HIS A 30 -4.36 -9.79 -0.21
CA HIS A 30 -2.93 -9.97 0.14
C HIS A 30 -1.91 -9.12 -0.63
N GLU A 31 -2.03 -7.79 -0.57
CA GLU A 31 -0.90 -6.90 -0.87
C GLU A 31 -0.81 -5.78 0.16
N GLY A 32 0.38 -5.62 0.76
CA GLY A 32 0.68 -4.49 1.63
C GLY A 32 1.39 -4.79 2.94
N ARG A 33 1.79 -6.02 3.26
CA ARG A 33 2.69 -6.22 4.41
C ARG A 33 4.05 -5.60 4.08
N GLU A 34 4.45 -4.54 4.78
CA GLU A 34 5.89 -4.28 5.01
C GLU A 34 6.52 -5.65 5.31
N ALA A 35 7.65 -6.00 4.68
CA ALA A 35 8.25 -7.32 4.81
C ALA A 35 8.55 -7.62 6.29
N VAL A 36 7.58 -8.20 7.00
CA VAL A 36 7.77 -8.68 8.35
C VAL A 36 8.58 -9.95 8.17
N LEU A 37 9.90 -9.81 8.28
CA LEU A 37 10.82 -10.94 8.26
C LEU A 37 10.46 -11.84 9.45
N LYS A 38 9.93 -13.03 9.17
CA LYS A 38 9.44 -13.98 10.18
C LYS A 38 10.31 -15.21 10.27
N THR A 39 10.80 -15.69 9.13
CA THR A 39 11.50 -16.95 9.01
C THR A 39 12.97 -16.72 8.67
N LEU A 40 13.83 -17.73 8.87
CA LEU A 40 15.21 -17.68 8.40
C LEU A 40 15.28 -17.38 6.89
N GLY A 41 14.42 -17.99 6.08
CA GLY A 41 14.38 -17.73 4.64
C GLY A 41 14.04 -16.28 4.28
N ASP A 42 13.16 -15.62 5.05
CA ASP A 42 12.86 -14.19 4.84
C ASP A 42 14.11 -13.33 5.05
N TYR A 43 14.85 -13.57 6.14
CA TYR A 43 16.08 -12.82 6.43
C TYR A 43 17.17 -13.09 5.38
N LEU A 44 17.28 -14.33 4.90
CA LEU A 44 18.25 -14.71 3.86
C LEU A 44 17.95 -14.03 2.52
N LEU A 45 16.68 -14.03 2.10
CA LEU A 45 16.24 -13.35 0.88
C LEU A 45 16.40 -11.82 1.02
N PHE A 46 16.04 -11.28 2.17
CA PHE A 46 16.23 -9.86 2.45
C PHE A 46 17.70 -9.46 2.41
N PHE A 47 18.61 -10.25 2.98
CA PHE A 47 20.04 -10.01 2.89
C PHE A 47 20.56 -10.00 1.45
N ALA A 48 20.17 -10.99 0.64
CA ALA A 48 20.58 -11.07 -0.76
C ALA A 48 20.14 -9.81 -1.53
N ASN A 49 18.89 -9.38 -1.32
CA ASN A 49 18.35 -8.16 -1.94
C ASN A 49 19.01 -6.88 -1.43
N TRP A 50 19.19 -6.76 -0.12
CA TRP A 50 19.84 -5.62 0.53
C TRP A 50 21.28 -5.45 0.05
N ARG A 51 22.04 -6.56 -0.01
CA ARG A 51 23.41 -6.58 -0.51
C ARG A 51 23.49 -6.16 -1.98
N ALA A 52 22.61 -6.69 -2.83
CA ALA A 52 22.57 -6.35 -4.24
C ALA A 52 22.26 -4.86 -4.46
N ASN A 53 21.24 -4.34 -3.75
CA ASN A 53 20.86 -2.92 -3.80
C ASN A 53 22.01 -1.98 -3.40
N LEU A 54 22.79 -2.36 -2.40
CA LEU A 54 23.94 -1.59 -1.93
C LEU A 54 25.23 -1.82 -2.73
N LEU A 55 25.22 -2.73 -3.72
CA LEU A 55 26.41 -3.10 -4.49
C LEU A 55 27.58 -3.58 -3.62
N LEU A 56 27.29 -4.27 -2.51
CA LEU A 56 28.32 -4.70 -1.56
C LEU A 56 28.87 -6.09 -1.87
N GLU A 57 30.19 -6.22 -1.67
CA GLU A 57 30.87 -7.50 -1.59
C GLU A 57 30.35 -8.32 -0.40
N PHE A 58 30.39 -9.65 -0.51
CA PHE A 58 29.73 -10.55 0.43
C PHE A 58 30.20 -10.39 1.89
N GLU A 59 31.51 -10.39 2.14
CA GLU A 59 32.05 -10.34 3.51
C GLU A 59 31.78 -8.99 4.21
N PRO A 60 32.03 -7.81 3.59
CA PRO A 60 31.63 -6.53 4.16
C PRO A 60 30.12 -6.43 4.41
N ALA A 61 29.30 -6.94 3.47
CA ALA A 61 27.85 -6.95 3.60
C ALA A 61 27.39 -7.77 4.81
N TYR A 62 27.92 -8.99 4.96
CA TYR A 62 27.57 -9.87 6.07
C TYR A 62 27.89 -9.24 7.43
N ARG A 63 29.07 -8.62 7.57
CA ARG A 63 29.46 -7.93 8.81
C ARG A 63 28.54 -6.77 9.15
N SER A 64 28.29 -5.90 8.16
CA SER A 64 27.43 -4.72 8.33
C SER A 64 25.99 -5.13 8.67
N PHE A 65 25.47 -6.13 7.98
CA PHE A 65 24.14 -6.67 8.24
C PHE A 65 24.04 -7.31 9.64
N TRP A 66 25.07 -8.05 10.05
CA TRP A 66 25.13 -8.60 11.40
C TRP A 66 25.11 -7.49 12.46
N GLU A 67 25.90 -6.44 12.31
CA GLU A 67 25.91 -5.33 13.27
C GLU A 67 24.55 -4.64 13.39
N LEU A 68 23.88 -4.42 12.26
CA LEU A 68 22.55 -3.78 12.22
C LEU A 68 21.44 -4.67 12.81
N TYR A 69 21.47 -5.97 12.50
CA TYR A 69 20.33 -6.85 12.72
C TYR A 69 20.54 -7.95 13.78
N ARG A 70 21.73 -8.09 14.39
CA ARG A 70 22.10 -9.21 15.30
C ARG A 70 21.08 -9.55 16.38
N GLU A 71 20.35 -8.58 16.91
CA GLU A 71 19.35 -8.79 17.95
C GLU A 71 18.03 -9.37 17.43
N SER A 72 17.82 -9.32 16.11
CA SER A 72 16.62 -9.80 15.42
C SER A 72 16.87 -11.01 14.52
N LEU A 73 18.14 -11.42 14.35
CA LEU A 73 18.47 -12.54 13.49
C LEU A 73 17.86 -13.83 14.04
N PRO A 74 17.18 -14.64 13.20
CA PRO A 74 16.59 -15.89 13.62
C PRO A 74 17.67 -16.96 13.89
N GLU A 75 17.27 -17.99 14.64
CA GLU A 75 18.11 -19.18 14.83
C GLU A 75 18.52 -19.80 13.48
N GLY A 76 19.75 -20.31 13.41
CA GLY A 76 20.32 -20.88 12.18
C GLY A 76 21.01 -19.87 11.27
N TRP A 77 20.94 -18.56 11.56
CA TRP A 77 21.73 -17.57 10.84
C TRP A 77 23.25 -17.79 11.05
N SER A 78 23.98 -18.01 9.96
CA SER A 78 25.44 -18.10 9.98
C SER A 78 26.02 -17.76 8.61
N LEU A 79 27.32 -17.39 8.57
CA LEU A 79 28.03 -17.07 7.33
C LEU A 79 27.89 -18.17 6.27
N GLY A 80 28.03 -19.43 6.69
CA GLY A 80 27.88 -20.60 5.80
C GLY A 80 26.48 -20.75 5.24
N VAL A 81 25.45 -20.55 6.07
CA VAL A 81 24.04 -20.64 5.64
C VAL A 81 23.67 -19.52 4.67
N VAL A 82 24.11 -18.29 4.96
CA VAL A 82 23.87 -17.13 4.07
C VAL A 82 24.53 -17.33 2.71
N ARG A 83 25.80 -17.79 2.70
CA ARG A 83 26.54 -18.06 1.47
C ARG A 83 25.89 -19.15 0.63
N LEU A 84 25.51 -20.26 1.28
CA LEU A 84 24.84 -21.38 0.62
C LEU A 84 23.47 -20.97 0.05
N PHE A 85 22.73 -20.11 0.76
CA PHE A 85 21.46 -19.58 0.26
C PHE A 85 21.66 -18.75 -1.01
N GLU A 86 22.59 -17.79 -1.03
CA GLU A 86 22.81 -16.96 -2.22
C GLU A 86 23.25 -17.79 -3.44
N GLU A 87 24.12 -18.78 -3.22
CA GLU A 87 24.57 -19.71 -4.27
C GLU A 87 23.38 -20.49 -4.87
N ARG A 88 22.55 -21.09 -4.00
CA ARG A 88 21.36 -21.84 -4.43
C ARG A 88 20.33 -20.95 -5.10
N TYR A 89 20.10 -19.75 -4.56
CA TYR A 89 19.13 -18.81 -5.10
C TYR A 89 19.54 -18.35 -6.51
N ARG A 90 20.82 -18.02 -6.70
CA ARG A 90 21.36 -17.69 -8.01
C ARG A 90 21.27 -18.86 -8.98
N GLY A 91 21.74 -20.04 -8.59
CA GLY A 91 21.70 -21.24 -9.45
C GLY A 91 20.27 -21.64 -9.85
N TYR A 92 19.30 -21.51 -8.94
CA TYR A 92 17.89 -21.75 -9.26
C TYR A 92 17.35 -20.75 -10.29
N LYS A 93 17.65 -19.45 -10.13
CA LYS A 93 17.26 -18.43 -11.11
C LYS A 93 17.86 -18.70 -12.49
N GLU A 94 19.13 -19.10 -12.54
CA GLU A 94 19.84 -19.45 -13.79
C GLU A 94 19.21 -20.68 -14.46
N GLU A 95 18.99 -21.78 -13.72
CA GLU A 95 18.40 -23.02 -14.25
C GLU A 95 17.00 -22.80 -14.84
N LYS A 96 16.20 -21.96 -14.16
CA LYS A 96 14.80 -21.68 -14.54
C LYS A 96 14.66 -20.49 -15.49
N VAL A 97 15.76 -19.81 -15.85
CA VAL A 97 15.76 -18.59 -16.67
C VAL A 97 14.83 -17.52 -16.09
N LEU A 98 14.99 -17.28 -14.78
CA LEU A 98 14.21 -16.31 -14.02
C LEU A 98 15.03 -15.06 -13.73
N LEU A 99 14.32 -13.93 -13.63
CA LEU A 99 14.88 -12.65 -13.20
C LEU A 99 14.05 -12.11 -12.04
N ASP A 100 14.72 -11.63 -11.00
CA ASP A 100 14.13 -10.79 -9.97
C ASP A 100 14.33 -9.30 -10.29
N PHE A 101 13.81 -8.42 -9.43
CA PHE A 101 13.89 -6.97 -9.62
C PHE A 101 15.33 -6.43 -9.66
N ASN A 102 16.24 -7.01 -8.89
CA ASN A 102 17.65 -6.59 -8.87
C ASN A 102 18.38 -7.08 -10.11
N ASP A 103 18.05 -8.28 -10.60
CA ASP A 103 18.60 -8.80 -11.86
C ASP A 103 18.20 -7.91 -13.04
N MET A 104 16.95 -7.40 -13.06
CA MET A 104 16.50 -6.47 -14.10
C MET A 104 17.39 -5.22 -14.17
N LEU A 105 17.79 -4.66 -13.02
CA LEU A 105 18.69 -3.50 -12.96
C LEU A 105 20.13 -3.86 -13.29
N THR A 106 20.61 -5.00 -12.80
CA THR A 106 21.98 -5.45 -13.06
C THR A 106 22.20 -5.76 -14.54
N ARG A 107 21.22 -6.37 -15.20
CA ARG A 107 21.24 -6.62 -16.65
C ARG A 107 21.35 -5.36 -17.49
N VAL A 108 20.75 -4.25 -17.06
CA VAL A 108 20.91 -2.97 -17.76
C VAL A 108 22.39 -2.60 -17.87
N LEU A 109 23.17 -2.84 -16.82
CA LEU A 109 24.60 -2.57 -16.77
C LEU A 109 25.41 -3.63 -17.54
N GLU A 110 25.07 -4.90 -17.39
CA GLU A 110 25.81 -6.03 -18.00
C GLU A 110 25.61 -6.12 -19.52
N GLU A 111 24.37 -5.94 -19.98
CA GLU A 111 23.99 -6.01 -21.40
C GLU A 111 24.12 -4.64 -22.11
N GLY A 112 24.45 -3.58 -21.37
CA GLY A 112 24.65 -2.24 -21.92
C GLY A 112 23.35 -1.59 -22.44
N LEU A 113 22.23 -1.80 -21.75
CA LEU A 113 20.90 -1.35 -22.19
C LEU A 113 20.69 0.15 -21.94
N GLN A 114 21.14 0.99 -22.86
CA GLN A 114 20.87 2.43 -22.83
C GLN A 114 19.62 2.79 -23.63
N PRO A 115 18.64 3.49 -23.05
CA PRO A 115 17.50 3.99 -23.79
C PRO A 115 17.93 5.18 -24.67
N ALA A 116 17.44 5.24 -25.91
CA ALA A 116 17.67 6.38 -26.79
C ALA A 116 16.76 7.55 -26.39
N LEU A 117 17.26 8.44 -25.51
CA LEU A 117 16.49 9.56 -24.96
C LEU A 117 17.23 10.89 -25.14
N ASP A 118 16.53 11.90 -25.65
CA ASP A 118 17.04 13.28 -25.63
C ASP A 118 16.96 13.90 -24.23
N VAL A 119 15.97 13.49 -23.43
CA VAL A 119 15.69 14.03 -22.10
C VAL A 119 15.36 12.90 -21.12
N LEU A 120 15.98 12.93 -19.93
CA LEU A 120 15.68 12.02 -18.82
C LEU A 120 15.18 12.83 -17.61
N ILE A 121 14.06 12.41 -17.02
CA ILE A 121 13.54 12.98 -15.77
C ILE A 121 13.51 11.85 -14.74
N PHE A 122 14.15 12.08 -13.61
CA PHE A 122 14.27 11.12 -12.52
C PHE A 122 13.67 11.72 -11.25
N ASP A 123 12.51 11.22 -10.84
CA ASP A 123 11.76 11.69 -9.69
C ASP A 123 12.03 10.82 -8.46
N GLU A 124 11.73 11.34 -7.27
CA GLU A 124 11.95 10.67 -5.97
C GLU A 124 13.38 10.13 -5.78
N ALA A 125 14.37 10.87 -6.28
CA ALA A 125 15.76 10.42 -6.32
C ALA A 125 16.31 10.03 -4.95
N GLN A 126 15.86 10.68 -3.88
CA GLN A 126 16.30 10.38 -2.50
C GLN A 126 16.00 8.94 -2.06
N ASP A 127 15.04 8.26 -2.68
CA ASP A 127 14.65 6.89 -2.32
C ASP A 127 15.30 5.84 -3.24
N SER A 128 16.32 6.24 -4.01
CA SER A 128 17.03 5.33 -4.90
C SER A 128 18.18 4.61 -4.18
N SER A 129 18.32 3.31 -4.42
CA SER A 129 19.46 2.52 -3.94
C SER A 129 20.73 2.81 -4.77
N PRO A 130 21.93 2.48 -4.26
CA PRO A 130 23.17 2.57 -5.02
C PRO A 130 23.13 1.85 -6.38
N LEU A 131 22.48 0.68 -6.47
CA LEU A 131 22.27 -0.01 -7.74
C LEU A 131 21.43 0.81 -8.72
N GLN A 132 20.33 1.41 -8.27
CA GLN A 132 19.51 2.28 -9.11
C GLN A 132 20.26 3.52 -9.56
N TYR A 133 21.06 4.13 -8.68
CA TYR A 133 21.94 5.25 -9.05
C TYR A 133 23.00 4.84 -10.08
N LYS A 134 23.58 3.65 -9.97
CA LYS A 134 24.54 3.14 -10.96
C LYS A 134 23.89 2.95 -12.34
N VAL A 135 22.65 2.46 -12.38
CA VAL A 135 21.85 2.39 -13.62
C VAL A 135 21.56 3.79 -14.17
N LEU A 136 21.16 4.73 -13.31
CA LEU A 136 20.97 6.12 -13.70
C LEU A 136 22.25 6.72 -14.30
N ASP A 137 23.39 6.60 -13.62
CA ASP A 137 24.69 7.10 -14.08
C ASP A 137 25.07 6.51 -15.45
N PHE A 138 24.79 5.23 -15.67
CA PHE A 138 24.99 4.60 -16.96
C PHE A 138 24.09 5.18 -18.05
N TRP A 139 22.80 5.41 -17.77
CA TRP A 139 21.88 6.03 -18.73
C TRP A 139 22.23 7.49 -19.03
N LEU A 140 22.69 8.26 -18.03
CA LEU A 140 23.04 9.67 -18.20
C LEU A 140 24.16 9.89 -19.24
N GLN A 141 25.02 8.89 -19.49
CA GLN A 141 26.07 8.95 -20.52
C GLN A 141 25.51 9.12 -21.94
N GLY A 142 24.29 8.63 -22.20
CA GLY A 142 23.63 8.67 -23.51
C GLY A 142 22.61 9.80 -23.70
N VAL A 143 22.40 10.64 -22.68
CA VAL A 143 21.29 11.60 -22.65
C VAL A 143 21.80 13.04 -22.79
N LYS A 144 21.11 13.85 -23.61
CA LYS A 144 21.51 15.25 -23.85
C LYS A 144 21.16 16.18 -22.69
N ARG A 145 20.02 15.96 -22.01
CA ARG A 145 19.56 16.77 -20.87
C ARG A 145 18.90 15.88 -19.82
N HIS A 146 19.19 16.13 -18.55
CA HIS A 146 18.59 15.36 -17.47
C HIS A 146 18.16 16.24 -16.31
N TYR A 147 17.14 15.79 -15.58
CA TYR A 147 16.64 16.44 -14.38
C TYR A 147 16.46 15.40 -13.30
N LEU A 148 17.06 15.63 -12.14
CA LEU A 148 16.84 14.83 -10.94
C LEU A 148 16.01 15.68 -9.98
N ALA A 149 14.92 15.12 -9.48
CA ALA A 149 14.05 15.74 -8.49
C ALA A 149 13.99 14.84 -7.25
N GLY A 150 14.02 15.47 -6.08
CA GLY A 150 13.91 14.75 -4.82
C GLY A 150 13.93 15.68 -3.61
N ASP A 151 13.53 15.12 -2.48
CA ASP A 151 13.52 15.77 -1.17
C ASP A 151 14.23 14.88 -0.14
N PRO A 152 15.51 15.14 0.20
CA PRO A 152 16.27 14.35 1.18
C PRO A 152 15.57 14.20 2.54
N ASP A 153 14.76 15.20 2.91
CA ASP A 153 13.97 15.22 4.15
C ASP A 153 12.82 14.17 4.12
N GLN A 154 12.49 13.63 2.95
CA GLN A 154 11.48 12.58 2.76
C GLN A 154 12.07 11.19 2.50
N CYS A 155 13.39 11.00 2.53
CA CYS A 155 14.00 9.67 2.40
C CYS A 155 13.70 8.80 3.63
N ILE A 156 12.81 7.81 3.44
CA ILE A 156 12.28 6.95 4.53
C ILE A 156 12.46 5.45 4.25
N TYR A 157 13.29 5.10 3.26
CA TYR A 157 13.60 3.71 2.91
C TYR A 157 15.06 3.35 3.21
N GLN A 158 15.68 3.94 4.24
CA GLN A 158 17.11 3.72 4.50
C GLN A 158 17.43 2.27 4.86
N TRP A 159 16.50 1.58 5.50
CA TRP A 159 16.54 0.12 5.70
C TRP A 159 16.69 -0.70 4.40
N MET A 160 16.31 -0.16 3.23
CA MET A 160 16.54 -0.76 1.90
C MET A 160 17.89 -0.36 1.27
N GLY A 161 18.70 0.43 1.99
CA GLY A 161 19.99 0.92 1.52
C GLY A 161 19.93 2.27 0.80
N THR A 162 18.84 3.02 0.94
CA THR A 162 18.78 4.41 0.45
C THR A 162 19.48 5.36 1.41
N ASP A 163 20.06 6.43 0.87
CA ASP A 163 20.80 7.41 1.66
C ASP A 163 20.51 8.83 1.12
N PRO A 164 19.98 9.76 1.95
CA PRO A 164 19.75 11.14 1.53
C PRO A 164 21.01 11.84 1.02
N ASP A 165 22.17 11.51 1.56
CA ASP A 165 23.43 12.19 1.27
C ASP A 165 23.85 11.88 -0.16
N ILE A 166 23.51 10.69 -0.69
CA ILE A 166 23.76 10.35 -2.10
C ILE A 166 23.06 11.36 -3.02
N LEU A 167 21.82 11.77 -2.75
CA LEU A 167 21.17 12.79 -3.58
C LEU A 167 21.84 14.16 -3.42
N MET A 168 22.20 14.54 -2.19
CA MET A 168 22.74 15.86 -1.88
C MET A 168 24.16 16.08 -2.42
N GLU A 169 24.98 15.03 -2.43
CA GLU A 169 26.38 15.08 -2.86
C GLU A 169 26.55 14.87 -4.37
N ARG A 170 25.45 14.60 -5.10
CA ARG A 170 25.53 14.35 -6.54
C ARG A 170 26.00 15.58 -7.32
N PRO A 171 26.95 15.38 -8.26
CA PRO A 171 27.35 16.45 -9.16
C PRO A 171 26.16 16.95 -9.97
N CYS A 172 25.99 18.27 -10.03
CA CYS A 172 24.99 18.90 -10.88
C CYS A 172 25.52 20.21 -11.47
N ASP A 173 25.17 20.50 -12.73
CA ASP A 173 25.51 21.76 -13.38
C ASP A 173 24.72 22.92 -12.79
N LYS A 174 23.48 22.65 -12.37
CA LYS A 174 22.56 23.62 -11.81
C LYS A 174 21.69 23.00 -10.71
N LEU A 175 21.90 23.45 -9.49
CA LEU A 175 21.01 23.17 -8.36
C LEU A 175 19.91 24.22 -8.28
N THR A 176 18.64 23.79 -8.26
CA THR A 176 17.48 24.69 -8.07
C THR A 176 16.66 24.22 -6.88
N SER A 177 16.62 25.01 -5.80
CA SER A 177 15.83 24.69 -4.61
C SER A 177 14.41 25.27 -4.72
N LEU A 178 13.38 24.41 -4.63
CA LEU A 178 11.99 24.82 -4.58
C LEU A 178 11.58 25.13 -3.13
N ILE A 179 11.68 26.41 -2.74
CA ILE A 179 11.50 26.85 -1.35
C ILE A 179 10.07 27.27 -0.99
N GLN A 180 9.07 27.01 -1.83
CA GLN A 180 7.67 27.35 -1.54
C GLN A 180 6.82 26.08 -1.57
N SER A 181 6.24 25.72 -0.43
CA SER A 181 5.23 24.67 -0.39
C SER A 181 3.86 25.21 -0.79
N TYR A 182 3.19 24.50 -1.68
CA TYR A 182 1.79 24.75 -2.05
C TYR A 182 0.82 23.77 -1.35
N ARG A 183 1.36 22.91 -0.48
CA ARG A 183 0.62 21.90 0.30
C ARG A 183 0.53 22.29 1.76
N VAL A 184 1.69 22.46 2.40
CA VAL A 184 1.82 22.46 3.86
C VAL A 184 1.42 23.82 4.44
N PRO A 185 0.38 23.91 5.30
CA PRO A 185 -0.05 25.16 5.92
C PRO A 185 0.90 25.59 7.06
N VAL A 186 0.76 26.84 7.52
CA VAL A 186 1.66 27.46 8.50
C VAL A 186 1.77 26.65 9.80
N ALA A 187 0.66 26.20 10.37
CA ALA A 187 0.65 25.44 11.63
C ALA A 187 1.37 24.09 11.50
N VAL A 188 1.08 23.35 10.43
CA VAL A 188 1.70 22.04 10.15
C VAL A 188 3.19 22.20 9.89
N HIS A 189 3.59 23.21 9.12
CA HIS A 189 5.00 23.52 8.87
C HIS A 189 5.77 23.79 10.17
N ARG A 190 5.20 24.60 11.09
CA ARG A 190 5.84 24.89 12.39
C ARG A 190 6.09 23.62 13.20
N LEU A 191 5.22 22.61 13.12
CA LEU A 191 5.48 21.31 13.76
C LEU A 191 6.51 20.51 12.96
N ALA A 192 6.37 20.42 11.64
CA ALA A 192 7.26 19.65 10.78
C ALA A 192 8.73 20.09 10.93
N THR A 193 9.00 21.40 11.00
CA THR A 193 10.35 21.94 11.22
C THR A 193 10.88 21.77 12.66
N LYS A 194 10.03 21.33 13.60
CA LYS A 194 10.48 20.89 14.93
C LYS A 194 10.84 19.40 14.94
N ILE A 195 10.24 18.60 14.06
CA ILE A 195 10.53 17.16 13.93
C ILE A 195 11.92 16.96 13.32
N ILE A 196 12.22 17.66 12.22
CA ILE A 196 13.54 17.69 11.59
C ILE A 196 13.96 19.12 11.27
N ARG A 197 15.29 19.33 11.19
CA ARG A 197 15.85 20.52 10.56
C ARG A 197 15.86 20.27 9.05
N THR A 198 14.94 20.91 8.33
CA THR A 198 14.80 20.72 6.89
C THR A 198 16.02 21.21 6.13
N THR A 199 16.39 20.49 5.07
CA THR A 199 17.55 20.79 4.23
C THR A 199 17.33 22.06 3.40
N THR A 200 16.12 22.28 2.89
CA THR A 200 15.81 23.39 1.97
C THR A 200 15.37 24.68 2.66
N GLY A 201 14.90 24.59 3.91
CA GLY A 201 14.30 25.73 4.62
C GLY A 201 13.05 26.29 3.93
N TYR A 202 12.23 25.42 3.32
CA TYR A 202 11.06 25.83 2.54
C TYR A 202 10.06 26.66 3.36
N ARG A 203 9.26 27.47 2.66
CA ARG A 203 8.21 28.30 3.22
C ARG A 203 6.85 27.61 3.13
N PRO A 204 5.99 27.71 4.15
CA PRO A 204 4.65 27.14 4.10
C PRO A 204 3.75 27.86 3.08
N ARG A 205 2.64 27.20 2.73
CA ARG A 205 1.47 27.85 2.14
C ARG A 205 0.90 28.89 3.11
N SER A 206 0.34 29.97 2.58
CA SER A 206 -0.21 31.09 3.38
C SER A 206 -1.39 30.71 4.29
N ALA A 207 -2.08 29.60 4.01
CA ALA A 207 -3.18 29.12 4.83
C ALA A 207 -2.69 28.82 6.26
N PRO A 208 -3.43 29.24 7.31
CA PRO A 208 -3.01 29.02 8.69
C PRO A 208 -2.92 27.54 9.02
N GLY A 209 -3.91 26.75 8.60
CA GLY A 209 -4.10 25.35 8.97
C GLY A 209 -4.22 25.15 10.48
N GLU A 210 -4.26 23.90 10.90
CA GLU A 210 -4.32 23.54 12.32
C GLU A 210 -3.43 22.34 12.67
N VAL A 211 -2.95 22.34 13.92
CA VAL A 211 -2.31 21.20 14.58
C VAL A 211 -2.95 21.10 15.96
N ARG A 212 -3.49 19.95 16.32
CA ARG A 212 -4.03 19.72 17.67
C ARG A 212 -3.88 18.26 18.08
N ASP A 213 -3.74 18.05 19.37
CA ASP A 213 -3.97 16.74 19.98
C ASP A 213 -5.48 16.47 19.96
N ALA A 214 -5.87 15.22 19.67
CA ALA A 214 -7.26 14.81 19.59
C ALA A 214 -7.42 13.36 20.04
N SER A 215 -8.50 13.04 20.75
CA SER A 215 -8.82 11.64 21.03
C SER A 215 -9.26 10.94 19.74
N ILE A 216 -9.23 9.61 19.71
CA ILE A 216 -9.74 8.86 18.56
C ILE A 216 -11.21 9.21 18.26
N ASP A 217 -12.04 9.41 19.28
CA ASP A 217 -13.43 9.82 19.11
C ASP A 217 -13.55 11.21 18.46
N GLU A 218 -12.70 12.17 18.84
CA GLU A 218 -12.69 13.50 18.22
C GLU A 218 -12.25 13.45 16.75
N VAL A 219 -11.29 12.58 16.42
CA VAL A 219 -10.87 12.33 15.03
C VAL A 219 -12.01 11.73 14.24
N LEU A 220 -12.64 10.66 14.75
CA LEU A 220 -13.71 9.95 14.05
C LEU A 220 -14.95 10.82 13.91
N ASN A 221 -15.35 11.57 14.94
CA ASN A 221 -16.42 12.57 14.86
C ASN A 221 -16.19 13.58 13.72
N ARG A 222 -14.94 14.03 13.53
CA ARG A 222 -14.61 14.89 12.39
C ARG A 222 -14.74 14.15 11.06
N PHE A 223 -14.23 12.92 11.00
CA PHE A 223 -14.18 12.14 9.75
C PHE A 223 -15.54 11.58 9.35
N VAL A 224 -16.54 11.62 10.25
CA VAL A 224 -17.94 11.37 9.91
C VAL A 224 -18.41 12.31 8.80
N SER A 225 -18.03 13.59 8.82
CA SER A 225 -18.41 14.55 7.78
C SER A 225 -17.24 15.44 7.37
N LEU A 226 -16.60 15.09 6.27
CA LEU A 226 -15.46 15.85 5.74
C LEU A 226 -15.86 17.04 4.85
N ASN A 227 -17.15 17.25 4.57
CA ASN A 227 -17.65 18.38 3.77
C ASN A 227 -16.91 18.58 2.43
N GLY A 228 -16.60 17.48 1.72
CA GLY A 228 -15.86 17.55 0.47
C GLY A 228 -14.34 17.39 0.61
N ASN A 229 -13.81 17.38 1.83
CA ASN A 229 -12.40 17.13 2.11
C ASN A 229 -12.06 15.63 2.12
N THR A 230 -10.76 15.33 2.14
CA THR A 230 -10.18 13.99 2.33
C THR A 230 -9.44 13.90 3.65
N ALA A 231 -9.26 12.67 4.14
CA ALA A 231 -8.57 12.42 5.39
C ALA A 231 -7.70 11.17 5.37
N PHE A 232 -6.56 11.23 6.04
CA PHE A 232 -5.74 10.07 6.36
C PHE A 232 -5.82 9.72 7.84
N ILE A 233 -5.78 8.43 8.16
CA ILE A 233 -5.42 7.90 9.48
C ILE A 233 -4.13 7.10 9.31
N LEU A 234 -3.04 7.57 9.92
CA LEU A 234 -1.70 7.04 9.73
C LEU A 234 -1.18 6.42 11.01
N VAL A 235 -0.56 5.25 10.88
CA VAL A 235 0.16 4.57 11.96
C VAL A 235 1.60 4.29 11.55
N ARG A 236 2.49 4.18 12.54
CA ARG A 236 3.88 3.80 12.27
C ARG A 236 4.06 2.30 12.03
N ASN A 237 3.33 1.46 12.76
CA ASN A 237 3.43 0.01 12.70
C ASN A 237 2.10 -0.63 12.31
N LEU A 238 2.14 -1.65 11.44
CA LEU A 238 0.96 -2.28 10.85
C LEU A 238 -0.06 -2.81 11.88
N TYR A 239 0.41 -3.35 13.02
CA TYR A 239 -0.49 -3.93 14.04
C TYR A 239 -1.46 -2.90 14.66
N LEU A 240 -1.10 -1.61 14.64
CA LEU A 240 -1.96 -0.52 15.14
C LEU A 240 -3.14 -0.25 14.21
N LEU A 241 -3.10 -0.72 12.96
CA LEU A 241 -4.21 -0.56 12.02
C LEU A 241 -5.46 -1.29 12.48
N GLU A 242 -5.33 -2.50 13.04
CA GLU A 242 -6.48 -3.37 13.31
C GLU A 242 -7.48 -2.70 14.27
N GLY A 243 -6.98 -2.13 15.38
CA GLY A 243 -7.82 -1.39 16.33
C GLY A 243 -8.51 -0.18 15.71
N LEU A 244 -7.81 0.60 14.88
CA LEU A 244 -8.37 1.77 14.23
C LEU A 244 -9.37 1.41 13.11
N VAL A 245 -9.15 0.28 12.42
CA VAL A 245 -10.09 -0.28 11.46
C VAL A 245 -11.36 -0.73 12.18
N ASP A 246 -11.25 -1.38 13.34
CA ASP A 246 -12.41 -1.75 14.16
C ASP A 246 -13.25 -0.53 14.54
N GLU A 247 -12.61 0.59 14.88
CA GLU A 247 -13.30 1.85 15.13
C GLU A 247 -14.02 2.40 13.88
N LEU A 248 -13.37 2.43 12.71
CA LEU A 248 -14.04 2.82 11.46
C LEU A 248 -15.25 1.93 11.14
N TYR A 249 -15.14 0.64 11.44
CA TYR A 249 -16.23 -0.32 11.32
C TYR A 249 -17.38 -0.04 12.29
N TYR A 250 -17.05 0.27 13.54
CA TYR A 250 -18.01 0.59 14.60
C TYR A 250 -18.73 1.90 14.31
N TRP A 251 -17.98 2.93 13.95
CA TRP A 251 -18.54 4.22 13.57
C TRP A 251 -19.27 4.13 12.23
N GLY A 252 -18.93 3.21 11.34
CA GLY A 252 -19.55 3.09 10.01
C GLY A 252 -19.10 4.20 9.06
N ILE A 253 -17.82 4.58 9.12
CA ILE A 253 -17.21 5.59 8.25
C ILE A 253 -16.64 4.87 7.01
N PRO A 254 -17.03 5.26 5.78
CA PRO A 254 -16.44 4.73 4.56
C PRO A 254 -14.93 5.00 4.48
N PHE A 255 -14.14 3.96 4.28
CA PHE A 255 -12.69 4.08 4.18
C PHE A 255 -12.03 3.15 3.16
N GLU A 256 -10.85 3.54 2.71
CA GLU A 256 -9.88 2.73 1.98
C GLU A 256 -8.74 2.29 2.91
N ASN A 257 -8.28 1.05 2.79
CA ASN A 257 -7.16 0.50 3.57
C ASN A 257 -6.00 0.20 2.63
N LEU A 258 -4.89 0.92 2.78
CA LEU A 258 -3.73 0.76 1.90
C LEU A 258 -2.89 -0.49 2.21
N ARG A 259 -3.12 -1.11 3.37
CA ARG A 259 -2.28 -2.18 3.92
C ARG A 259 -3.07 -3.43 4.32
N GLY A 260 -4.34 -3.50 3.94
CA GLY A 260 -5.23 -4.62 4.25
C GLY A 260 -6.50 -4.58 3.42
N SER A 261 -7.43 -5.49 3.71
CA SER A 261 -8.73 -5.46 3.08
C SER A 261 -9.52 -4.24 3.55
N ALA A 262 -10.25 -3.64 2.62
CA ALA A 262 -11.24 -2.62 2.92
C ALA A 262 -12.60 -3.15 2.44
N PRO A 263 -13.68 -2.96 3.21
CA PRO A 263 -15.01 -3.42 2.80
C PRO A 263 -15.50 -2.77 1.49
N PHE A 264 -14.94 -1.61 1.13
CA PHE A 264 -15.23 -0.88 -0.10
C PHE A 264 -14.38 -1.29 -1.32
N ARG A 265 -13.40 -2.18 -1.16
CA ARG A 265 -12.55 -2.63 -2.29
C ARG A 265 -13.31 -3.68 -3.10
N GLY A 266 -13.26 -3.56 -4.43
CA GLY A 266 -13.85 -4.53 -5.36
C GLY A 266 -15.34 -4.35 -5.61
N LYS A 267 -16.00 -5.44 -6.02
CA LYS A 267 -17.39 -5.41 -6.56
C LYS A 267 -18.48 -5.52 -5.47
N THR A 268 -18.11 -5.69 -4.20
CA THR A 268 -19.06 -5.98 -3.12
C THR A 268 -20.03 -4.85 -2.84
N ALA A 269 -19.53 -3.61 -2.74
CA ALA A 269 -20.36 -2.43 -2.52
C ALA A 269 -21.37 -2.23 -3.66
N THR A 270 -20.94 -2.43 -4.90
CA THR A 270 -21.80 -2.41 -6.10
C THR A 270 -22.91 -3.46 -6.02
N LYS A 271 -22.59 -4.71 -5.63
CA LYS A 271 -23.59 -5.79 -5.47
C LYS A 271 -24.64 -5.42 -4.42
N ILE A 272 -24.27 -4.78 -3.33
CA ILE A 272 -25.21 -4.33 -2.29
C ILE A 272 -26.18 -3.29 -2.86
N VAL A 273 -25.68 -2.32 -3.63
CA VAL A 273 -26.54 -1.31 -4.29
C VAL A 273 -27.49 -1.96 -5.28
N ILE A 274 -26.99 -2.86 -6.13
CA ILE A 274 -27.81 -3.61 -7.11
C ILE A 274 -28.90 -4.41 -6.40
N ALA A 275 -28.55 -5.14 -5.33
CA ALA A 275 -29.50 -5.91 -4.54
C ALA A 275 -30.61 -5.00 -3.99
N ARG A 276 -30.25 -3.84 -3.43
CA ARG A 276 -31.23 -2.91 -2.85
C ARG A 276 -32.17 -2.32 -3.90
N LYS A 277 -31.64 -1.89 -5.05
CA LYS A 277 -32.45 -1.39 -6.18
C LYS A 277 -33.45 -2.45 -6.63
N LEU A 278 -32.95 -3.64 -6.94
CA LEU A 278 -33.75 -4.75 -7.44
C LEU A 278 -34.91 -5.11 -6.48
N PHE A 279 -34.64 -5.11 -5.18
CA PHE A 279 -35.63 -5.47 -4.15
C PHE A 279 -36.59 -4.34 -3.77
N ARG A 280 -36.32 -3.09 -4.19
CA ARG A 280 -37.29 -1.99 -4.14
C ARG A 280 -38.21 -1.95 -5.37
N GLY A 281 -38.02 -2.88 -6.31
CA GLY A 281 -38.76 -2.91 -7.57
C GLY A 281 -38.17 -2.00 -8.65
N GLU A 282 -36.97 -1.46 -8.44
CA GLU A 282 -36.24 -0.73 -9.47
C GLU A 282 -35.65 -1.72 -10.49
N LEU A 283 -35.42 -1.22 -11.71
CA LEU A 283 -34.78 -1.98 -12.78
C LEU A 283 -33.26 -1.84 -12.68
N VAL A 284 -32.54 -2.92 -13.01
CA VAL A 284 -31.07 -2.96 -13.10
C VAL A 284 -30.66 -3.49 -14.46
N SER A 285 -29.44 -3.23 -14.92
CA SER A 285 -28.96 -3.79 -16.18
C SER A 285 -28.76 -5.32 -16.06
N ALA A 286 -28.82 -6.05 -17.18
CA ALA A 286 -28.54 -7.48 -17.20
C ALA A 286 -27.10 -7.77 -16.71
N GLU A 287 -26.16 -6.88 -17.03
CA GLU A 287 -24.78 -6.93 -16.52
C GLU A 287 -24.73 -6.78 -15.00
N ASP A 288 -25.44 -5.80 -14.42
CA ASP A 288 -25.53 -5.58 -12.98
C ASP A 288 -26.19 -6.77 -12.28
N LEU A 289 -27.27 -7.31 -12.85
CA LEU A 289 -27.92 -8.48 -12.31
C LEU A 289 -26.95 -9.68 -12.28
N TRP A 290 -26.20 -9.90 -13.35
CA TRP A 290 -25.18 -10.94 -13.38
C TRP A 290 -24.07 -10.70 -12.35
N LEU A 291 -23.59 -9.46 -12.23
CA LEU A 291 -22.61 -9.06 -11.23
C LEU A 291 -23.08 -9.40 -9.81
N PHE A 292 -24.35 -9.16 -9.51
CA PHE A 292 -24.97 -9.47 -8.23
C PHE A 292 -25.05 -10.98 -7.96
N ILE A 293 -25.62 -11.77 -8.88
CA ILE A 293 -25.93 -13.19 -8.60
C ILE A 293 -24.78 -14.16 -8.88
N SER A 294 -23.78 -13.76 -9.67
CA SER A 294 -22.71 -14.65 -10.17
C SER A 294 -21.98 -15.40 -9.07
N LYS A 295 -21.70 -14.74 -7.93
CA LYS A 295 -20.96 -15.32 -6.78
C LYS A 295 -21.85 -15.94 -5.70
N ILE A 296 -23.17 -15.77 -5.79
CA ILE A 296 -24.12 -16.31 -4.79
C ILE A 296 -24.28 -17.83 -4.99
N PRO A 297 -24.14 -18.69 -3.96
CA PRO A 297 -24.21 -20.14 -4.12
C PRO A 297 -25.54 -20.61 -4.74
N GLN A 298 -25.48 -21.32 -5.87
CA GLN A 298 -26.69 -21.73 -6.60
C GLN A 298 -27.60 -22.64 -5.77
N LYS A 299 -27.06 -23.72 -5.20
CA LYS A 299 -27.84 -24.77 -4.51
C LYS A 299 -28.74 -24.25 -3.39
N ARG A 300 -28.37 -23.13 -2.76
CA ARG A 300 -29.08 -22.56 -1.61
C ARG A 300 -30.10 -21.49 -1.99
N TYR A 301 -29.92 -20.82 -3.12
CA TYR A 301 -30.63 -19.57 -3.44
C TYR A 301 -31.36 -19.58 -4.78
N PHE A 302 -31.00 -20.44 -5.73
CA PHE A 302 -31.53 -20.41 -7.10
C PHE A 302 -31.88 -21.79 -7.64
N LEU A 303 -32.93 -21.85 -8.48
CA LEU A 303 -33.23 -23.03 -9.30
C LEU A 303 -32.13 -23.27 -10.36
N ARG A 304 -32.02 -24.52 -10.81
CA ARG A 304 -31.08 -24.91 -11.87
C ARG A 304 -31.39 -24.13 -13.15
N GLY A 305 -30.37 -23.52 -13.75
CA GLY A 305 -30.47 -22.81 -15.02
C GLY A 305 -30.55 -21.28 -14.91
N LEU A 306 -30.93 -20.70 -13.76
CA LEU A 306 -31.03 -19.25 -13.61
C LEU A 306 -29.73 -18.53 -13.95
N LYS A 307 -28.62 -18.96 -13.36
CA LYS A 307 -27.31 -18.34 -13.58
C LYS A 307 -26.90 -18.37 -15.05
N ALA A 308 -27.08 -19.50 -15.72
CA ALA A 308 -26.75 -19.64 -17.14
C ALA A 308 -27.60 -18.68 -18.00
N LYS A 309 -28.91 -18.58 -17.71
CA LYS A 309 -29.82 -17.65 -18.38
C LYS A 309 -29.39 -16.20 -18.22
N VAL A 310 -29.12 -15.77 -16.99
CA VAL A 310 -28.69 -14.38 -16.71
C VAL A 310 -27.31 -14.09 -17.29
N GLN A 311 -26.39 -15.05 -17.27
CA GLN A 311 -25.08 -14.91 -17.88
C GLN A 311 -25.17 -14.72 -19.40
N ALA A 312 -26.04 -15.48 -20.08
CA ALA A 312 -26.28 -15.33 -21.50
C ALA A 312 -26.88 -13.95 -21.80
N LEU A 313 -27.89 -13.53 -21.02
CA LEU A 313 -28.53 -12.23 -21.13
C LEU A 313 -27.53 -11.07 -20.96
N ALA A 314 -26.64 -11.15 -19.97
CA ALA A 314 -25.60 -10.16 -19.72
C ALA A 314 -24.56 -10.08 -20.86
N LYS A 315 -24.31 -11.18 -21.59
CA LYS A 315 -23.41 -11.20 -22.75
C LYS A 315 -24.07 -10.66 -24.01
N GLU A 316 -25.34 -11.00 -24.25
CA GLU A 316 -26.07 -10.64 -25.47
C GLU A 316 -26.64 -9.23 -25.41
N GLN A 317 -27.17 -8.82 -24.25
CA GLN A 317 -27.86 -7.55 -24.04
C GLN A 317 -27.49 -6.94 -22.68
N PRO A 318 -26.24 -6.49 -22.49
CA PRO A 318 -25.74 -6.03 -21.18
C PRO A 318 -26.58 -4.91 -20.56
N GLN A 319 -27.10 -3.99 -21.38
CA GLN A 319 -27.88 -2.82 -20.96
C GLN A 319 -29.38 -3.07 -20.84
N LEU A 320 -29.85 -4.31 -21.08
CA LEU A 320 -31.26 -4.63 -20.92
C LEU A 320 -31.70 -4.38 -19.47
N SER A 321 -32.79 -3.65 -19.29
CA SER A 321 -33.38 -3.39 -17.98
C SER A 321 -34.16 -4.62 -17.50
N VAL A 322 -33.76 -5.16 -16.35
CA VAL A 322 -34.30 -6.37 -15.74
C VAL A 322 -34.81 -6.06 -14.33
N GLY A 323 -36.04 -6.48 -14.03
CA GLY A 323 -36.63 -6.36 -12.69
C GLY A 323 -36.62 -7.67 -11.89
N LEU A 324 -36.91 -7.60 -10.58
CA LEU A 324 -36.98 -8.80 -9.73
C LEU A 324 -38.04 -9.80 -10.22
N GLY A 325 -39.14 -9.32 -10.79
CA GLY A 325 -40.23 -10.15 -11.33
C GLY A 325 -39.77 -11.15 -12.38
N GLU A 326 -38.77 -10.82 -13.19
CA GLU A 326 -38.26 -11.64 -14.29
C GLU A 326 -37.44 -12.85 -13.81
N ILE A 327 -36.92 -12.79 -12.58
CA ILE A 327 -36.13 -13.87 -11.96
C ILE A 327 -36.81 -14.51 -10.76
N LYS A 328 -37.85 -13.88 -10.19
CA LYS A 328 -38.49 -14.28 -8.93
C LYS A 328 -38.91 -15.75 -8.91
N GLY A 329 -39.45 -16.26 -10.02
CA GLY A 329 -39.86 -17.68 -10.15
C GLY A 329 -38.70 -18.68 -10.14
N SER A 330 -37.46 -18.22 -10.24
CA SER A 330 -36.24 -19.03 -10.19
C SER A 330 -35.41 -18.79 -8.91
N CYS A 331 -35.91 -17.95 -7.99
CA CYS A 331 -35.30 -17.68 -6.69
C CYS A 331 -35.94 -18.56 -5.61
N LEU A 332 -35.14 -19.03 -4.66
CA LEU A 332 -35.62 -19.75 -3.47
C LEU A 332 -35.98 -18.75 -2.35
N GLY A 333 -36.89 -19.12 -1.44
CA GLY A 333 -37.42 -18.21 -0.40
C GLY A 333 -36.34 -17.53 0.44
N THR A 334 -35.30 -18.28 0.82
CA THR A 334 -34.13 -17.77 1.55
C THR A 334 -33.37 -16.64 0.86
N PHE A 335 -33.43 -16.55 -0.47
CA PHE A 335 -32.85 -15.44 -1.24
C PHE A 335 -33.74 -14.20 -1.22
N LEU A 336 -35.06 -14.41 -1.26
CA LEU A 336 -36.04 -13.32 -1.28
C LEU A 336 -36.17 -12.65 0.09
N ASP A 337 -35.90 -13.38 1.17
CA ASP A 337 -35.95 -12.87 2.54
C ASP A 337 -34.72 -12.03 2.92
N ASP A 338 -33.52 -12.43 2.48
CA ASP A 338 -32.27 -11.72 2.78
C ASP A 338 -31.26 -11.77 1.61
N PRO A 339 -31.44 -10.91 0.58
CA PRO A 339 -30.54 -10.88 -0.58
C PRO A 339 -29.13 -10.40 -0.27
N ILE A 340 -28.95 -9.58 0.78
CA ILE A 340 -27.63 -9.12 1.20
C ILE A 340 -26.92 -10.24 1.98
N GLY A 341 -27.62 -11.00 2.80
CA GLY A 341 -27.09 -12.20 3.45
C GLY A 341 -26.68 -13.28 2.45
N ALA A 342 -27.34 -13.36 1.29
CA ALA A 342 -26.96 -14.27 0.22
C ALA A 342 -25.58 -13.96 -0.40
N LEU A 343 -25.04 -12.74 -0.20
CA LEU A 343 -23.68 -12.37 -0.62
C LEU A 343 -22.58 -13.01 0.24
N GLY A 344 -22.93 -13.67 1.35
CA GLY A 344 -21.95 -14.35 2.21
C GLY A 344 -21.05 -13.39 2.99
N LEU A 345 -21.51 -12.15 3.22
CA LEU A 345 -20.77 -11.16 4.00
C LEU A 345 -20.64 -11.61 5.47
N SER A 346 -19.47 -11.38 6.07
CA SER A 346 -19.28 -11.61 7.50
C SER A 346 -20.24 -10.75 8.35
N PRO A 347 -20.64 -11.18 9.56
CA PRO A 347 -21.49 -10.38 10.44
C PRO A 347 -20.95 -8.96 10.68
N ARG A 348 -19.62 -8.86 10.77
CA ARG A 348 -18.88 -7.60 10.86
C ARG A 348 -19.13 -6.68 9.65
N ASN A 349 -18.96 -7.20 8.43
CA ASN A 349 -19.21 -6.44 7.20
C ASN A 349 -20.69 -6.07 7.04
N GLN A 350 -21.61 -6.96 7.40
CA GLN A 350 -23.04 -6.67 7.36
C GLN A 350 -23.41 -5.51 8.30
N ALA A 351 -22.93 -5.54 9.54
CA ALA A 351 -23.18 -4.46 10.51
C ALA A 351 -22.59 -3.13 10.02
N TYR A 352 -21.39 -3.17 9.44
CA TYR A 352 -20.74 -2.01 8.86
C TYR A 352 -21.55 -1.37 7.72
N PHE A 353 -21.92 -2.14 6.70
CA PHE A 353 -22.70 -1.61 5.58
C PHE A 353 -24.06 -1.07 6.03
N LYS A 354 -24.71 -1.70 7.02
CA LYS A 354 -25.95 -1.17 7.63
C LYS A 354 -25.72 0.22 8.25
N ARG A 355 -24.62 0.41 8.98
CA ARG A 355 -24.27 1.71 9.59
C ARG A 355 -23.94 2.77 8.54
N VAL A 356 -23.12 2.41 7.56
CA VAL A 356 -22.77 3.28 6.42
C VAL A 356 -24.03 3.75 5.70
N ILE A 357 -24.89 2.83 5.26
CA ILE A 357 -26.11 3.17 4.51
C ILE A 357 -27.06 4.02 5.36
N LYS A 358 -27.21 3.68 6.65
CA LYS A 358 -28.05 4.46 7.58
C LYS A 358 -27.57 5.90 7.71
N ARG A 359 -26.26 6.14 7.63
CA ARG A 359 -25.67 7.47 7.84
C ARG A 359 -25.57 8.29 6.56
N TYR A 360 -25.06 7.70 5.49
CA TYR A 360 -24.69 8.41 4.26
C TYR A 360 -25.64 8.16 3.09
N GLY A 361 -26.61 7.26 3.26
CA GLY A 361 -27.35 6.71 2.14
C GLY A 361 -26.55 5.66 1.37
N GLU A 362 -27.16 5.07 0.35
CA GLU A 362 -26.56 3.95 -0.40
C GLU A 362 -25.67 4.40 -1.57
N SER A 363 -25.82 5.64 -2.05
CA SER A 363 -24.99 6.18 -3.14
C SER A 363 -23.51 6.24 -2.76
N ILE A 364 -23.21 6.43 -1.47
CA ILE A 364 -21.84 6.45 -0.94
C ILE A 364 -21.08 5.15 -1.23
N LEU A 365 -21.79 4.04 -1.44
CA LEU A 365 -21.21 2.74 -1.76
C LEU A 365 -20.58 2.68 -3.16
N LEU A 366 -20.90 3.65 -4.02
CA LEU A 366 -20.37 3.78 -5.37
C LEU A 366 -19.31 4.89 -5.47
N GLU A 367 -19.14 5.68 -4.42
CA GLU A 367 -18.17 6.77 -4.38
C GLU A 367 -16.83 6.29 -3.81
N LYS A 368 -15.73 6.95 -4.22
CA LYS A 368 -14.43 6.70 -3.59
C LYS A 368 -14.49 7.16 -2.13
N PRO A 369 -14.11 6.30 -1.15
CA PRO A 369 -14.03 6.73 0.24
C PRO A 369 -13.13 7.94 0.42
N ARG A 370 -13.54 8.85 1.31
CA ARG A 370 -12.78 10.08 1.62
C ARG A 370 -11.78 9.90 2.74
N VAL A 371 -11.90 8.80 3.49
CA VAL A 371 -10.96 8.42 4.54
C VAL A 371 -10.07 7.30 4.00
N THR A 372 -8.77 7.45 4.14
CA THR A 372 -7.78 6.40 3.85
C THR A 372 -7.01 6.09 5.12
N ILE A 373 -6.88 4.80 5.44
CA ILE A 373 -6.08 4.33 6.58
C ILE A 373 -4.89 3.52 6.07
N GLY A 374 -3.73 3.71 6.68
CA GLY A 374 -2.50 3.02 6.26
C GLY A 374 -1.31 3.30 7.16
N THR A 375 -0.15 2.75 6.77
CA THR A 375 1.12 3.12 7.42
C THR A 375 1.63 4.44 6.85
N ILE A 376 2.48 5.15 7.59
CA ILE A 376 3.12 6.38 7.10
C ILE A 376 3.84 6.14 5.76
N HIS A 377 4.55 5.01 5.61
CA HIS A 377 5.18 4.64 4.34
C HIS A 377 4.20 4.47 3.18
N SER A 378 2.96 4.01 3.44
CA SER A 378 1.98 3.76 2.37
C SER A 378 1.39 5.01 1.74
N VAL A 379 1.48 6.16 2.41
CA VAL A 379 0.96 7.45 1.90
C VAL A 379 2.05 8.37 1.37
N LYS A 380 3.28 7.87 1.25
CA LYS A 380 4.35 8.63 0.61
C LYS A 380 3.94 8.97 -0.83
N GLY A 381 4.22 10.20 -1.26
CA GLY A 381 3.74 10.74 -2.54
C GLY A 381 2.25 11.15 -2.58
N MET A 382 1.44 10.80 -1.57
CA MET A 382 0.03 11.19 -1.47
C MET A 382 -0.16 12.45 -0.60
N GLU A 383 -1.38 12.96 -0.52
CA GLU A 383 -1.77 14.05 0.37
C GLU A 383 -3.26 13.96 0.74
N ALA A 384 -3.62 14.53 1.89
CA ALA A 384 -5.02 14.66 2.33
C ALA A 384 -5.25 16.02 3.01
N ASP A 385 -6.50 16.47 3.04
CA ASP A 385 -6.83 17.73 3.72
C ASP A 385 -6.61 17.61 5.23
N TYR A 386 -7.05 16.50 5.82
CA TYR A 386 -6.78 16.17 7.21
C TYR A 386 -5.90 14.93 7.34
N VAL A 387 -4.95 14.96 8.26
CA VAL A 387 -4.16 13.77 8.61
C VAL A 387 -4.28 13.56 10.11
N ALA A 388 -4.76 12.39 10.50
CA ALA A 388 -4.67 11.91 11.87
C ALA A 388 -3.49 10.95 11.99
N VAL A 389 -2.61 11.18 12.95
CA VAL A 389 -1.42 10.36 13.16
C VAL A 389 -1.47 9.74 14.55
N CYS A 390 -1.37 8.42 14.61
CA CYS A 390 -1.14 7.69 15.85
C CYS A 390 0.38 7.68 16.14
N PRO A 391 0.85 8.32 17.23
CA PRO A 391 2.26 8.40 17.57
C PRO A 391 2.82 7.12 18.18
N ASP A 392 1.95 6.15 18.51
CA ASP A 392 2.36 4.86 19.07
C ASP A 392 3.26 4.10 18.11
N MET A 393 4.20 3.36 18.70
CA MET A 393 5.11 2.50 17.97
C MET A 393 5.48 1.25 18.76
N SER A 394 5.90 0.22 18.04
CA SER A 394 6.42 -1.00 18.64
C SER A 394 7.72 -0.74 19.39
N LYS A 395 8.02 -1.58 20.38
CA LYS A 395 9.33 -1.57 21.08
C LYS A 395 10.50 -1.69 20.10
N LYS A 396 10.36 -2.50 19.04
CA LYS A 396 11.39 -2.66 18.00
C LYS A 396 11.66 -1.34 17.27
N THR A 397 10.60 -0.65 16.86
CA THR A 397 10.72 0.67 16.20
C THR A 397 11.32 1.70 17.14
N TRP A 398 10.91 1.72 18.40
CA TRP A 398 11.48 2.63 19.40
C TRP A 398 12.99 2.39 19.61
N LEU A 399 13.44 1.13 19.72
CA LEU A 399 14.86 0.80 19.79
C LEU A 399 15.61 1.20 18.51
N GLY A 400 14.99 1.04 17.34
CA GLY A 400 15.51 1.51 16.06
C GLY A 400 15.70 3.02 16.04
N TRP A 401 14.70 3.77 16.51
CA TRP A 401 14.78 5.23 16.69
C TRP A 401 15.99 5.60 17.53
N GLN A 402 16.18 4.96 18.69
CA GLN A 402 17.33 5.27 19.56
C GLN A 402 18.69 5.10 18.87
N ARG A 403 18.79 4.23 17.86
CA ARG A 403 20.01 4.02 17.07
C ARG A 403 20.15 5.01 15.92
N LEU A 404 19.07 5.18 15.15
CA LEU A 404 19.04 5.99 13.93
C LEU A 404 17.92 7.04 14.02
N PRO A 405 18.10 8.10 14.81
CA PRO A 405 17.02 9.02 15.10
C PRO A 405 16.58 9.85 13.92
N ASP A 406 17.48 10.14 12.98
CA ASP A 406 17.15 10.98 11.83
C ASP A 406 16.37 10.23 10.75
N GLU A 407 16.51 8.89 10.66
CA GLU A 407 15.63 8.04 9.84
C GLU A 407 14.18 8.15 10.34
N GLU A 408 13.97 7.87 11.63
CA GLU A 408 12.63 7.81 12.20
C GLU A 408 11.97 9.20 12.24
N LYS A 409 12.72 10.28 12.53
CA LYS A 409 12.18 11.65 12.43
C LYS A 409 11.67 11.98 11.02
N ARG A 410 12.33 11.51 9.95
CA ARG A 410 11.85 11.72 8.57
C ARG A 410 10.53 11.01 8.30
N VAL A 411 10.31 9.83 8.89
CA VAL A 411 9.01 9.15 8.84
C VAL A 411 7.92 10.06 9.41
N TRP A 412 8.12 10.60 10.62
CA TRP A 412 7.13 11.50 11.24
C TRP A 412 6.98 12.83 10.48
N TYR A 413 8.05 13.35 9.90
CA TYR A 413 8.01 14.52 9.03
C TYR A 413 7.16 14.26 7.77
N VAL A 414 7.33 13.10 7.12
CA VAL A 414 6.50 12.68 5.98
C VAL A 414 5.03 12.64 6.40
N ALA A 415 4.71 12.01 7.54
CA ALA A 415 3.34 11.94 8.05
C ALA A 415 2.72 13.33 8.25
N ALA A 416 3.44 14.24 8.93
CA ALA A 416 2.96 15.60 9.19
C ALA A 416 2.74 16.38 7.89
N THR A 417 3.68 16.31 6.95
CA THR A 417 3.63 17.08 5.70
C THR A 417 2.63 16.55 4.67
N ARG A 418 1.91 15.45 4.95
CA ARG A 418 0.80 14.99 4.12
C ARG A 418 -0.47 15.85 4.28
N ALA A 419 -0.56 16.65 5.35
CA ALA A 419 -1.73 17.46 5.66
C ALA A 419 -1.77 18.79 4.88
N ARG A 420 -2.89 19.06 4.20
CA ARG A 420 -3.13 20.34 3.52
C ARG A 420 -3.83 21.35 4.42
N GLU A 421 -4.76 20.90 5.26
CA GLU A 421 -5.59 21.77 6.11
C GLU A 421 -5.31 21.55 7.61
N GLY A 422 -5.27 20.31 8.09
CA GLY A 422 -5.11 20.03 9.51
C GLY A 422 -4.41 18.73 9.86
N LEU A 423 -3.60 18.76 10.91
CA LEU A 423 -2.93 17.60 11.50
C LEU A 423 -3.50 17.33 12.90
N LEU A 424 -3.97 16.10 13.12
CA LEU A 424 -4.56 15.62 14.36
C LEU A 424 -3.61 14.57 14.97
N LEU A 425 -3.09 14.83 16.17
CA LEU A 425 -2.23 13.88 16.88
C LEU A 425 -3.10 13.06 17.84
N ILE A 426 -3.22 11.76 17.59
CA ILE A 426 -4.04 10.86 18.41
C ILE A 426 -3.33 10.62 19.75
N HIS A 427 -4.04 10.74 20.88
CA HIS A 427 -3.51 10.52 22.23
C HIS A 427 -4.31 9.50 23.03
#